data_AF-A0AAD6KX61-F1
#
_entry.id   AF-A0AAD6KX61-F1
#
_cell.length_a   1.000
_cell.length_b   1.000
_cell.length_c   1.000
_cell.angle_alpha   90.00
_cell.angle_beta   90.00
_cell.angle_gamma   90.00
#
_symmetry.space_group_name_H-M   'P 1'
#
loop_
_entity.id
_entity.type
_entity.pdbx_description
1 polymer ?
#
loop_
_entity_poly.entity_id
_entity_poly.type
_entity_poly.pdbx_seq_one_letter_code
_entity_poly.pdbx_strand_id
1 'polypeptide(L)'
;MMLGLPAVGGLSAEFSNVKKAAQIDYDTFAATCSALAARTREVRAFISQCAAADGEGGFVREMKGFFEAAEEELKGLTKEQTRVMDLVKKTTEYYHAGATKDQAHTLQLFTIIKDFLYMVDQVCIEIARNLQRRKTSSSSIESSPKSAPRTPVRFPNLPQHFMKEKSMSSSSESDSDF
;
A
#
# COMPACT_ATOMS: atom_id res chain seq x y z
N MET A 1 -17.54 -5.74 -27.27
CA MET A 1 -16.31 -5.72 -26.46
C MET A 1 -16.67 -5.27 -25.06
N MET A 2 -16.36 -6.03 -24.00
CA MET A 2 -16.52 -5.55 -22.63
C MET A 2 -15.27 -4.75 -22.27
N LEU A 3 -15.30 -3.45 -22.53
CA LEU A 3 -14.18 -2.53 -22.30
C LEU A 3 -13.75 -2.48 -20.82
N GLY A 4 -14.60 -2.91 -19.89
CA GLY A 4 -14.31 -2.89 -18.45
C GLY A 4 -13.57 -4.12 -17.90
N LEU A 5 -13.72 -5.32 -18.49
CA LEU A 5 -13.17 -6.54 -17.89
C LEU A 5 -11.63 -6.56 -17.87
N PRO A 6 -10.92 -6.16 -18.96
CA PRO A 6 -9.47 -6.06 -18.92
C PRO A 6 -8.97 -4.99 -17.93
N ALA A 7 -9.69 -3.87 -17.80
CA ALA A 7 -9.32 -2.81 -16.86
C ALA A 7 -9.45 -3.28 -15.40
N VAL A 8 -10.55 -3.96 -15.07
CA VAL A 8 -10.77 -4.51 -13.71
C VAL A 8 -9.78 -5.65 -13.42
N GLY A 9 -9.52 -6.53 -14.39
CA GLY A 9 -8.53 -7.61 -14.24
C GLY A 9 -7.08 -7.14 -14.13
N GLY A 10 -6.78 -5.88 -14.51
CA GLY A 10 -5.46 -5.27 -14.34
C GLY A 10 -5.20 -4.73 -12.93
N LEU A 11 -6.23 -4.50 -12.12
CA LEU A 11 -6.10 -3.84 -10.80
C LEU A 11 -5.13 -4.58 -9.85
N SER A 12 -5.10 -5.91 -9.89
CA SER A 12 -4.20 -6.69 -9.06
C SER A 12 -2.71 -6.37 -9.30
N ALA A 13 -2.34 -5.94 -10.51
CA ALA A 13 -0.97 -5.52 -10.83
C ALA A 13 -0.65 -4.12 -10.27
N GLU A 14 -1.58 -3.18 -10.41
CA GLU A 14 -1.46 -1.79 -9.92
C GLU A 14 -1.27 -1.74 -8.39
N PHE A 15 -1.82 -2.72 -7.67
CA PHE A 15 -1.75 -2.82 -6.21
C PHE A 15 -0.64 -3.76 -5.71
N SER A 16 0.43 -3.97 -6.49
CA SER A 16 1.55 -4.84 -6.10
C SER A 16 2.19 -4.47 -4.75
N ASN A 17 2.31 -3.18 -4.44
CA ASN A 17 2.86 -2.71 -3.16
C ASN A 17 1.92 -2.98 -1.98
N VAL A 18 0.60 -2.97 -2.20
CA VAL A 18 -0.38 -3.36 -1.16
C VAL A 18 -0.23 -4.84 -0.82
N LYS A 19 -0.01 -5.70 -1.83
CA LYS A 19 0.25 -7.13 -1.60
C LYS A 19 1.54 -7.37 -0.80
N LYS A 20 2.58 -6.56 -1.03
CA LYS A 20 3.82 -6.59 -0.22
C LYS A 20 3.57 -6.08 1.20
N ALA A 21 2.85 -4.97 1.36
CA ALA A 21 2.53 -4.39 2.67
C ALA A 21 1.70 -5.35 3.54
N ALA A 22 0.78 -6.11 2.93
CA ALA A 22 -0.02 -7.13 3.62
C ALA A 22 0.79 -8.32 4.17
N GLN A 23 2.06 -8.46 3.80
CA GLN A 23 2.97 -9.50 4.30
C GLN A 23 3.87 -9.00 5.44
N ILE A 24 3.82 -7.71 5.77
CA ILE A 24 4.64 -7.12 6.82
C ILE A 24 4.06 -7.52 8.18
N ASP A 25 4.90 -8.12 9.03
CA ASP A 25 4.58 -8.32 10.44
C ASP A 25 4.69 -6.98 11.18
N TYR A 26 3.55 -6.45 11.64
CA TYR A 26 3.49 -5.14 12.25
C TYR A 26 4.31 -5.06 13.54
N ASP A 27 4.23 -6.07 14.40
CA ASP A 27 4.90 -6.04 15.70
C ASP A 27 6.42 -6.03 15.54
N THR A 28 6.95 -6.88 14.65
CA THR A 28 8.38 -6.89 14.28
C THR A 28 8.79 -5.55 13.67
N PHE A 29 8.00 -5.03 12.73
CA PHE A 29 8.27 -3.73 12.11
C PHE A 29 8.32 -2.61 13.17
N ALA A 30 7.29 -2.49 14.01
CA ALA A 30 7.17 -1.48 15.05
C ALA A 30 8.30 -1.56 16.10
N ALA A 31 8.77 -2.77 16.41
CA ALA A 31 9.87 -2.98 17.35
C ALA A 31 11.27 -2.77 16.73
N THR A 32 11.40 -2.71 15.40
CA THR A 32 12.73 -2.73 14.74
C THR A 32 13.62 -1.57 15.16
N CYS A 33 13.13 -0.32 15.09
CA CYS A 33 13.95 0.86 15.42
C CYS A 33 14.31 0.91 16.91
N SER A 34 13.37 0.54 17.79
CA SER A 34 13.62 0.54 19.24
C SER A 34 14.60 -0.56 19.64
N ALA A 35 14.52 -1.73 19.01
CA ALA A 35 15.48 -2.83 19.18
C ALA A 35 16.89 -2.42 18.69
N LEU A 36 17.01 -1.82 17.51
CA LEU A 36 18.29 -1.29 17.01
C LEU A 36 18.87 -0.23 17.96
N ALA A 37 18.03 0.65 18.48
CA ALA A 37 18.47 1.69 19.42
C ALA A 37 18.98 1.09 20.72
N ALA A 38 18.30 0.07 21.25
CA ALA A 38 18.74 -0.65 22.45
C ALA A 38 20.10 -1.30 22.24
N ARG A 39 20.27 -2.07 21.15
CA ARG A 39 21.53 -2.73 20.83
C ARG A 39 22.66 -1.74 20.58
N THR A 40 22.38 -0.63 19.91
CA THR A 40 23.37 0.44 19.68
C THR A 40 23.87 1.04 20.99
N ARG A 41 22.98 1.26 21.97
CA ARG A 41 23.38 1.73 23.32
C ARG A 41 24.20 0.71 24.08
N GLU A 42 23.80 -0.57 24.03
CA GLU A 42 24.53 -1.67 24.67
C GLU A 42 25.97 -1.75 24.15
N VAL A 43 26.16 -1.73 22.83
CA VAL A 43 27.50 -1.82 22.24
C VAL A 43 28.30 -0.54 22.52
N ARG A 44 27.70 0.65 22.47
CA ARG A 44 28.42 1.88 22.86
C ARG A 44 28.90 1.82 24.30
N ALA A 45 28.08 1.32 25.23
CA ALA A 45 28.48 1.17 26.63
C ALA A 45 29.67 0.21 26.77
N PHE A 46 29.67 -0.88 26.01
CA PHE A 46 30.80 -1.82 25.95
C PHE A 46 32.08 -1.16 25.41
N ILE A 47 32.00 -0.40 24.32
CA ILE A 47 33.16 0.31 23.76
C ILE A 47 33.75 1.32 24.75
N SER A 48 32.90 2.04 25.50
CA SER A 48 33.36 2.94 26.56
C SER A 48 34.09 2.21 27.69
N GLN A 49 33.70 0.98 28.01
CA GLN A 49 34.40 0.14 29.00
C GLN A 49 35.77 -0.30 28.48
N CYS A 50 35.86 -0.71 27.20
CA CYS A 50 37.15 -1.03 26.57
C CYS A 50 38.11 0.16 26.57
N ALA A 51 37.60 1.36 26.24
CA ALA A 51 38.38 2.59 26.27
C ALA A 51 38.93 2.91 27.67
N ALA A 52 38.14 2.64 28.72
CA ALA A 52 38.54 2.86 30.10
C ALA A 52 39.57 1.82 30.60
N ALA A 53 39.54 0.59 30.10
CA ALA A 53 40.44 -0.48 30.50
C ALA A 53 41.80 -0.43 29.78
N ASP A 54 41.78 -0.29 28.45
CA ASP A 54 42.96 -0.46 27.58
C ASP A 54 43.43 0.84 26.90
N GLY A 55 42.74 1.97 27.19
CA GLY A 55 42.96 3.25 26.52
C GLY A 55 42.30 3.34 25.14
N GLU A 56 42.40 4.52 24.51
CA GLU A 56 41.76 4.78 23.22
C GLU A 56 42.59 4.23 22.04
N GLY A 57 42.53 2.91 21.86
CA GLY A 57 43.14 2.22 20.72
C GLY A 57 42.41 2.48 19.39
N GLY A 58 43.01 2.01 18.28
CA GLY A 58 42.45 2.19 16.93
C GLY A 58 41.03 1.64 16.77
N PHE A 59 40.72 0.49 17.38
CA PHE A 59 39.39 -0.10 17.38
C PHE A 59 38.33 0.79 18.05
N VAL A 60 38.62 1.33 19.24
CA VAL A 60 37.71 2.22 19.98
C VAL A 60 37.39 3.46 19.17
N ARG A 61 38.41 4.06 18.54
CA ARG A 61 38.27 5.24 17.70
C ARG A 61 37.33 4.99 16.51
N GLU A 62 37.55 3.90 15.78
CA GLU A 62 36.70 3.58 14.62
C GLU A 62 35.26 3.22 15.03
N MET A 63 35.10 2.49 16.13
CA MET A 63 33.77 2.17 16.65
C MET A 63 33.00 3.40 17.11
N LYS A 64 33.67 4.40 17.67
CA LYS A 64 33.02 5.67 18.01
C LYS A 64 32.43 6.35 16.78
N GLY A 65 33.21 6.50 15.70
CA GLY A 65 32.74 7.09 14.45
C GLY A 65 31.60 6.29 13.80
N PHE A 66 31.74 4.96 13.77
CA PHE A 66 30.68 4.07 13.27
C PHE A 66 29.35 4.27 14.02
N PHE A 67 29.38 4.32 15.35
CA PHE A 67 28.15 4.47 16.14
C PHE A 67 27.56 5.87 16.09
N GLU A 68 28.38 6.92 15.97
CA GLU A 68 27.89 8.27 15.70
C GLU A 68 27.10 8.32 14.39
N ALA A 69 27.63 7.72 13.31
CA ALA A 69 26.92 7.63 12.04
C ALA A 69 25.66 6.74 12.12
N ALA A 70 25.76 5.56 12.73
CA ALA A 70 24.66 4.62 12.85
C ALA A 70 23.49 5.20 13.66
N GLU A 71 23.76 5.99 14.72
CA GLU A 71 22.72 6.65 15.48
C GLU A 71 22.02 7.76 14.70
N GLU A 72 22.75 8.50 13.86
CA GLU A 72 22.14 9.53 13.03
C GLU A 72 21.22 8.92 11.98
N GLU A 73 21.66 7.85 11.31
CA GLU A 73 20.82 7.04 10.42
C GLU A 73 19.59 6.50 11.15
N LEU A 74 19.75 5.97 12.37
CA LEU A 74 18.65 5.44 13.16
C LEU A 74 17.63 6.51 13.57
N LYS A 75 18.06 7.74 13.86
CA LYS A 75 17.14 8.87 14.06
C LYS A 75 16.34 9.15 12.79
N GLY A 76 16.98 9.12 11.62
CA GLY A 76 16.32 9.24 10.32
C GLY A 76 15.26 8.16 10.11
N LEU A 77 15.64 6.89 10.31
CA LEU A 77 14.74 5.74 10.20
C LEU A 77 13.55 5.83 11.16
N THR A 78 13.77 6.26 12.40
CA THR A 78 12.70 6.40 13.40
C THR A 78 11.69 7.48 12.99
N LYS A 79 12.16 8.61 12.45
CA LYS A 79 11.30 9.68 11.92
C LYS A 79 10.48 9.18 10.74
N GLU A 80 11.11 8.46 9.82
CA GLU A 80 10.46 7.94 8.62
C GLU A 80 9.43 6.85 8.96
N GLN A 81 9.76 5.94 9.88
CA GLN A 81 8.81 4.97 10.41
C GLN A 81 7.57 5.66 10.99
N THR A 82 7.78 6.70 11.81
CA THR A 82 6.67 7.48 12.39
C THR A 82 5.80 8.12 11.29
N ARG A 83 6.43 8.73 10.27
CA ARG A 83 5.75 9.36 9.14
C ARG A 83 4.92 8.36 8.34
N VAL A 84 5.49 7.20 8.01
CA VAL A 84 4.81 6.12 7.28
C VAL A 84 3.62 5.60 8.08
N MET A 85 3.78 5.38 9.39
CA MET A 85 2.70 4.90 10.23
C MET A 85 1.54 5.90 10.36
N ASP A 86 1.82 7.20 10.37
CA ASP A 86 0.78 8.24 10.32
C ASP A 86 -0.01 8.20 8.99
N LEU A 87 0.67 7.97 7.86
CA LEU A 87 0.01 7.80 6.56
C LEU A 87 -0.87 6.55 6.53
N VAL A 88 -0.38 5.42 7.07
CA VAL A 88 -1.17 4.19 7.20
C VAL A 88 -2.42 4.45 8.03
N LYS A 89 -2.26 5.11 9.18
CA LYS A 89 -3.39 5.46 10.06
C LYS A 89 -4.43 6.32 9.33
N LYS A 90 -4.03 7.41 8.69
CA LYS A 90 -4.93 8.29 7.91
C LYS A 90 -5.65 7.53 6.80
N THR A 91 -4.95 6.63 6.12
CA THR A 91 -5.53 5.79 5.06
C THR A 91 -6.56 4.81 5.64
N THR A 92 -6.24 4.18 6.77
CA THR A 92 -7.17 3.27 7.47
C THR A 92 -8.41 4.00 7.96
N GLU A 93 -8.27 5.19 8.54
CA GLU A 93 -9.39 6.03 8.99
C GLU A 93 -10.30 6.46 7.84
N TYR A 94 -9.73 6.72 6.65
CA TYR A 94 -10.52 7.06 5.46
C TYR A 94 -11.42 5.90 5.00
N TYR A 95 -10.91 4.67 4.98
CA TYR A 95 -11.67 3.50 4.51
C TYR A 95 -12.50 2.82 5.61
N HIS A 96 -12.15 2.99 6.88
CA HIS A 96 -12.88 2.46 8.04
C HIS A 96 -13.30 3.59 8.98
N ALA A 97 -14.34 4.33 8.59
CA ALA A 97 -14.91 5.37 9.43
C ALA A 97 -15.37 4.81 10.79
N GLY A 98 -14.77 5.29 11.88
CA GLY A 98 -15.08 4.82 13.24
C GLY A 98 -14.27 3.62 13.72
N ALA A 99 -13.25 3.18 12.98
CA ALA A 99 -12.27 2.21 13.51
C ALA A 99 -11.67 2.76 14.80
N THR A 100 -11.91 2.03 15.89
CA THR A 100 -11.35 2.34 17.21
C THR A 100 -9.82 2.36 17.12
N LYS A 101 -9.18 3.10 18.03
CA LYS A 101 -7.72 3.27 18.19
C LYS A 101 -6.95 1.97 18.47
N ASP A 102 -7.44 0.82 18.05
CA ASP A 102 -6.79 -0.44 18.30
C ASP A 102 -5.61 -0.63 17.33
N GLN A 103 -4.40 -0.39 17.84
CA GLN A 103 -3.16 -0.54 17.09
C GLN A 103 -2.96 -1.97 16.54
N ALA A 104 -3.67 -2.96 17.10
CA ALA A 104 -3.62 -4.36 16.70
C ALA A 104 -3.97 -4.61 15.22
N HIS A 105 -4.61 -3.66 14.55
CA HIS A 105 -5.10 -3.81 13.17
C HIS A 105 -4.54 -2.78 12.19
N THR A 106 -3.43 -2.12 12.53
CA THR A 106 -2.93 -0.98 11.75
C THR A 106 -2.64 -1.32 10.28
N LEU A 107 -2.13 -2.53 9.98
CA LEU A 107 -1.87 -2.99 8.62
C LEU A 107 -3.01 -3.84 8.00
N GLN A 108 -4.09 -4.11 8.75
CA GLN A 108 -5.15 -5.03 8.31
C GLN A 108 -5.84 -4.57 7.01
N LEU A 109 -5.92 -3.26 6.77
CA LEU A 109 -6.45 -2.70 5.53
C LEU A 109 -5.75 -3.29 4.29
N PHE A 110 -4.42 -3.46 4.33
CA PHE A 110 -3.67 -4.02 3.21
C PHE A 110 -4.05 -5.49 2.96
N THR A 111 -4.26 -6.28 4.01
CA THR A 111 -4.73 -7.67 3.91
C THR A 111 -6.12 -7.75 3.29
N ILE A 112 -7.04 -6.89 3.73
CA ILE A 112 -8.41 -6.81 3.18
C ILE A 112 -8.36 -6.50 1.68
N ILE A 113 -7.58 -5.49 1.27
CA ILE A 113 -7.46 -5.12 -0.15
C ILE A 113 -6.80 -6.25 -0.95
N LYS A 114 -5.76 -6.90 -0.42
CA LYS A 114 -5.12 -8.06 -1.08
C LYS A 114 -6.13 -9.17 -1.35
N ASP A 115 -6.95 -9.52 -0.37
CA ASP A 115 -7.94 -10.60 -0.49
C ASP A 115 -9.08 -10.20 -1.43
N PHE A 116 -9.51 -8.94 -1.38
CA PHE A 116 -10.47 -8.40 -2.33
C PHE A 116 -9.96 -8.49 -3.78
N LEU A 117 -8.73 -8.08 -4.04
CA LEU A 117 -8.12 -8.17 -5.37
C LEU A 117 -8.02 -9.62 -5.85
N TYR A 118 -7.71 -10.56 -4.96
CA TYR A 118 -7.72 -11.99 -5.29
C TYR A 118 -9.12 -12.46 -5.73
N MET A 119 -10.17 -12.06 -5.01
CA MET A 119 -11.55 -12.37 -5.40
C MET A 119 -11.91 -11.76 -6.77
N VAL A 120 -11.52 -10.51 -7.02
CA VAL A 120 -11.73 -9.84 -8.31
C VAL A 120 -11.04 -10.59 -9.46
N ASP A 121 -9.80 -11.03 -9.26
CA ASP A 121 -9.06 -11.82 -10.25
C ASP A 121 -9.80 -13.13 -10.58
N GLN A 122 -10.27 -13.85 -9.56
CA GLN A 122 -11.02 -15.10 -9.76
C GLN A 122 -12.31 -14.89 -10.55
N VAL A 123 -13.09 -13.87 -10.21
CA VAL A 123 -14.33 -13.53 -10.91
C VAL A 123 -14.04 -13.11 -12.36
N CYS A 124 -12.98 -12.35 -12.61
CA CYS A 124 -12.60 -11.96 -13.96
C CYS A 124 -12.24 -13.17 -14.84
N ILE A 125 -11.49 -14.13 -14.28
CA ILE A 125 -11.14 -15.39 -14.94
C ILE A 125 -12.41 -16.21 -15.25
N GLU A 126 -13.33 -16.30 -14.30
CA GLU A 126 -14.58 -17.03 -14.48
C GLU A 126 -15.45 -16.41 -15.58
N ILE A 127 -15.61 -15.09 -15.60
CA ILE A 127 -16.35 -14.37 -16.65
C ILE A 127 -15.71 -14.62 -18.02
N ALA A 128 -14.38 -14.49 -18.13
CA ALA A 128 -13.67 -14.73 -19.38
C ALA A 128 -13.88 -16.17 -19.89
N ARG A 129 -13.81 -17.17 -19.00
CA ARG A 129 -14.05 -18.59 -19.33
C ARG A 129 -15.48 -18.83 -19.78
N ASN A 130 -16.47 -18.25 -19.11
CA ASN A 130 -17.88 -18.37 -19.47
C ASN A 130 -18.17 -17.71 -20.83
N LEU A 131 -17.55 -16.57 -21.14
CA LEU A 131 -17.67 -15.93 -22.46
C LEU A 131 -17.08 -16.78 -23.58
N GLN A 132 -15.95 -17.44 -23.35
CA GLN A 132 -15.36 -18.38 -24.31
C GLN A 132 -16.29 -19.58 -24.56
N ARG A 133 -16.85 -20.18 -23.49
CA ARG A 133 -17.80 -21.29 -23.59
C ARG A 133 -19.07 -20.96 -24.38
N ARG A 134 -19.62 -19.74 -24.20
CA ARG A 134 -20.81 -19.29 -24.96
C ARG A 134 -20.51 -19.05 -26.45
N LYS A 135 -19.27 -18.66 -26.80
CA LYS A 135 -18.83 -18.58 -28.19
C LYS A 135 -18.72 -19.96 -28.84
N THR A 136 -18.24 -20.98 -28.12
CA THR A 136 -18.12 -22.34 -28.66
C THR A 136 -19.45 -23.11 -28.72
N SER A 137 -20.42 -22.79 -27.86
CA SER A 137 -21.76 -23.40 -27.91
C SER A 137 -22.67 -22.79 -28.98
N SER A 138 -22.32 -21.63 -29.53
CA SER A 138 -23.07 -20.96 -30.61
C SER A 138 -22.53 -21.25 -32.01
N SER A 139 -21.39 -21.94 -32.13
CA SER A 139 -20.83 -22.38 -33.41
C SER A 139 -21.27 -23.77 -33.88
N SER A 140 -22.07 -24.50 -33.08
CA SER A 140 -22.46 -25.89 -33.38
C SER A 140 -23.94 -26.06 -33.74
N ILE A 141 -24.69 -24.98 -33.94
CA ILE A 141 -26.07 -25.05 -34.43
C ILE A 141 -26.26 -23.98 -35.51
N GLU A 142 -25.95 -24.34 -36.75
CA GLU A 142 -26.61 -23.76 -37.91
C GLU A 142 -28.11 -24.09 -37.81
N SER A 143 -28.91 -23.12 -37.38
CA SER A 143 -30.28 -22.91 -37.89
C SER A 143 -30.84 -21.61 -37.30
N SER A 144 -30.99 -20.62 -38.16
CA SER A 144 -31.87 -19.46 -37.96
C SER A 144 -33.30 -19.94 -37.61
N PRO A 145 -34.10 -19.20 -36.80
CA PRO A 145 -34.73 -17.98 -37.32
C PRO A 145 -34.92 -16.79 -36.35
N LYS A 146 -34.88 -15.60 -36.98
CA LYS A 146 -35.58 -14.33 -36.67
C LYS A 146 -35.59 -13.82 -35.21
N SER A 147 -34.73 -12.84 -34.95
CA SER A 147 -34.71 -12.02 -33.73
C SER A 147 -35.91 -11.06 -33.65
N ALA A 148 -36.65 -11.11 -32.54
CA ALA A 148 -37.50 -10.02 -32.07
C ALA A 148 -36.62 -8.81 -31.60
N PRO A 149 -37.10 -7.57 -31.69
CA PRO A 149 -36.31 -6.40 -31.35
C PRO A 149 -36.07 -6.31 -29.83
N ARG A 150 -34.81 -6.33 -29.40
CA ARG A 150 -34.41 -6.08 -28.01
C ARG A 150 -34.44 -4.57 -27.75
N THR A 151 -35.24 -4.14 -26.80
CA THR A 151 -35.23 -2.77 -26.27
C THR A 151 -33.88 -2.50 -25.58
N PRO A 152 -33.22 -1.35 -25.86
CA PRO A 152 -31.97 -1.01 -25.18
C PRO A 152 -32.25 -0.71 -23.71
N VAL A 153 -31.50 -1.36 -22.82
CA VAL A 153 -31.51 -1.04 -21.38
C VAL A 153 -30.88 0.34 -21.22
N ARG A 154 -31.69 1.32 -20.86
CA ARG A 154 -31.26 2.70 -20.63
C ARG A 154 -30.82 2.83 -19.18
N PHE A 155 -29.57 3.17 -18.95
CA PHE A 155 -29.10 3.54 -17.62
C PHE A 155 -29.81 4.83 -17.17
N PRO A 156 -30.19 4.96 -15.89
CA PRO A 156 -30.72 6.21 -15.36
C PRO A 156 -29.72 7.34 -15.60
N ASN A 157 -30.20 8.49 -16.10
CA ASN A 157 -29.37 9.69 -16.21
C ASN A 157 -28.83 10.04 -14.83
N LEU A 158 -27.50 10.18 -14.71
CA LEU A 158 -26.91 10.66 -13.46
C LEU A 158 -27.31 12.13 -13.23
N PRO A 159 -27.59 12.54 -11.98
CA PRO A 159 -27.89 13.92 -11.64
C PRO A 159 -26.76 14.87 -12.08
N GLN A 160 -27.13 16.11 -12.43
CA GLN A 160 -26.24 17.13 -12.99
C GLN A 160 -25.05 17.54 -12.07
N HIS A 161 -25.01 17.04 -10.83
CA HIS A 161 -23.99 17.32 -9.83
C HIS A 161 -22.99 16.17 -9.58
N PHE A 162 -23.13 15.02 -10.25
CA PHE A 162 -22.29 13.84 -9.98
C PHE A 162 -20.77 14.03 -10.23
N MET A 163 -20.38 15.03 -11.03
CA MET A 163 -18.98 15.30 -11.38
C MET A 163 -18.48 16.67 -10.89
N LYS A 164 -19.20 17.35 -9.99
CA LYS A 164 -18.95 18.78 -9.68
C LYS A 164 -17.97 19.04 -8.53
N GLU A 165 -17.11 18.08 -8.17
CA GLU A 165 -16.17 18.21 -7.04
C GLU A 165 -14.70 18.00 -7.42
N LYS A 166 -14.30 18.31 -8.66
CA LYS A 166 -12.89 18.22 -9.07
C LYS A 166 -12.34 19.36 -9.91
N SER A 167 -12.86 20.57 -9.71
CA SER A 167 -12.25 21.78 -10.26
C SER A 167 -12.28 22.91 -9.23
N MET A 168 -11.16 23.10 -8.53
CA MET A 168 -10.65 24.32 -7.86
C MET A 168 -9.68 23.87 -6.78
N SER A 169 -8.38 23.74 -7.06
CA SER A 169 -7.51 24.90 -6.95
C SER A 169 -6.19 24.67 -7.69
N SER A 170 -5.94 25.49 -8.71
CA SER A 170 -4.59 25.83 -9.17
C SER A 170 -4.44 27.35 -9.09
N SER A 171 -3.51 27.81 -8.25
CA SER A 171 -2.85 29.12 -8.30
C SER A 171 -2.04 29.25 -7.01
N SER A 172 -0.85 29.81 -6.97
CA SER A 172 0.08 30.29 -7.98
C SER A 172 1.37 30.51 -7.20
N GLU A 173 2.52 30.14 -7.76
CA GLU A 173 3.80 30.56 -7.19
C GLU A 173 3.97 32.07 -7.39
N SER A 174 4.55 32.74 -6.40
CA SER A 174 5.22 34.03 -6.56
C SER A 174 6.30 34.16 -5.51
N ASP A 175 7.53 34.20 -6.01
CA ASP A 175 8.72 34.68 -5.32
C ASP A 175 8.56 36.15 -4.92
N SER A 176 9.03 36.48 -3.72
CA SER A 176 9.56 37.82 -3.42
C SER A 176 10.50 37.74 -2.21
N ASP A 177 11.75 38.11 -2.45
CA ASP A 177 12.84 38.30 -1.49
C ASP A 177 12.50 39.32 -0.38
N PHE A 178 12.95 39.04 0.85
CA PHE A 178 13.75 39.91 1.73
C PHE A 178 14.25 39.15 2.96
#